data_AF-A0A351GNP3-F1
#
_entry.id   AF-A0A351GNP3-F1
#
_cell.length_a   1.000
_cell.length_b   1.000
_cell.length_c   1.000
_cell.angle_alpha   90.00
_cell.angle_beta   90.00
_cell.angle_gamma   90.00
#
_symmetry.space_group_name_H-M   'P 1'
#
loop_
_entity.id
_entity.type
_entity.pdbx_description
1 polymer ?
#
loop_
_entity_poly.entity_id
_entity_poly.type
_entity_poly.pdbx_seq_one_letter_code
_entity_poly.pdbx_strand_id
1 'polypeptide(L)'
;MSTTITLPRPDDWHLHLRDGAMLNTVLPHTTRHFDRAIIMPNLVPPVVRADHARAYRDRILAAMPADATFTPLMTLYLTEDTNPEDLAAAYTSGLITAVKLYPAGATTNSASGVRDFEKVRHVLEKMAEIGCPLCVHGEVTHDDVDIFDREAAFIETVLDPLRRAISELRVVMEHITTKNGVDYALAGGDNLAATITTHHLIINRNHILVGGIKPHYYCLPVAKREEHRQALVEAATSGDARFFLGTDSAPHLDQDKESACGCAGCFTAPNTMSLLAHVFEDAGALDQLRAFACENGPAFYG
;
A
#
# COMPACT_ATOMS: atom_id res chain seq x y z
N MET A 1 7.13 -31.19 -16.86
CA MET A 1 6.03 -30.47 -17.55
C MET A 1 5.95 -29.09 -16.90
N SER A 2 5.77 -28.03 -17.68
CA SER A 2 5.54 -26.69 -17.10
C SER A 2 4.08 -26.54 -16.71
N THR A 3 3.82 -26.08 -15.50
CA THR A 3 2.47 -25.69 -15.06
C THR A 3 2.09 -24.36 -15.72
N THR A 4 0.91 -24.29 -16.34
CA THR A 4 0.37 -23.05 -16.91
C THR A 4 -0.86 -22.63 -16.11
N ILE A 5 -0.87 -21.37 -15.69
CA ILE A 5 -1.97 -20.73 -14.96
C ILE A 5 -2.46 -19.53 -15.78
N THR A 6 -3.79 -19.42 -15.95
CA THR A 6 -4.45 -18.28 -16.58
C THR A 6 -5.25 -17.53 -15.53
N LEU A 7 -4.99 -16.23 -15.39
CA LEU A 7 -5.67 -15.35 -14.45
C LEU A 7 -6.45 -14.26 -15.22
N PRO A 8 -7.52 -13.70 -14.65
CA PRO A 8 -7.95 -12.35 -14.98
C PRO A 8 -6.77 -11.39 -14.84
N ARG A 9 -6.81 -10.24 -15.54
CA ARG A 9 -5.75 -9.24 -15.38
C ARG A 9 -5.79 -8.72 -13.93
N PRO A 10 -4.68 -8.81 -13.17
CA PRO A 10 -4.66 -8.42 -11.77
C PRO A 10 -4.71 -6.91 -11.59
N ASP A 11 -4.91 -6.48 -10.35
CA ASP A 11 -4.83 -5.07 -9.93
C ASP A 11 -3.75 -4.89 -8.85
N ASP A 12 -3.19 -3.69 -8.75
CA ASP A 12 -2.22 -3.34 -7.71
C ASP A 12 -2.81 -2.33 -6.72
N TRP A 13 -3.20 -2.79 -5.54
CA TRP A 13 -3.89 -1.96 -4.55
C TRP A 13 -2.96 -1.05 -3.73
N HIS A 14 -1.65 -0.95 -4.08
CA HIS A 14 -0.71 0.01 -3.49
C HIS A 14 0.47 0.32 -4.41
N LEU A 15 0.45 1.46 -5.11
CA LEU A 15 1.49 1.80 -6.10
C LEU A 15 2.01 3.23 -6.00
N HIS A 16 3.33 3.41 -6.15
CA HIS A 16 3.97 4.73 -6.28
C HIS A 16 4.53 4.92 -7.69
N LEU A 17 3.88 5.78 -8.48
CA LEU A 17 4.34 6.10 -9.84
C LEU A 17 5.32 7.29 -9.88
N ARG A 18 5.44 8.05 -8.78
CA ARG A 18 6.19 9.32 -8.73
C ARG A 18 5.66 10.30 -9.78
N ASP A 19 6.51 11.14 -10.38
CA ASP A 19 6.10 12.09 -11.41
C ASP A 19 7.23 12.30 -12.45
N GLY A 20 6.93 13.02 -13.52
CA GLY A 20 7.89 13.44 -14.53
C GLY A 20 8.65 12.28 -15.18
N ALA A 21 9.98 12.38 -15.25
CA ALA A 21 10.81 11.36 -15.90
C ALA A 21 10.68 9.98 -15.23
N MET A 22 10.53 9.94 -13.90
CA MET A 22 10.34 8.68 -13.18
C MET A 22 9.02 8.03 -13.56
N LEU A 23 7.91 8.79 -13.58
CA LEU A 23 6.59 8.31 -14.02
C LEU A 23 6.67 7.66 -15.42
N ASN A 24 7.26 8.36 -16.38
CA ASN A 24 7.43 7.85 -17.75
C ASN A 24 8.26 6.56 -17.82
N THR A 25 9.18 6.38 -16.88
CA THR A 25 10.06 5.21 -16.83
C THR A 25 9.36 4.01 -16.18
N VAL A 26 8.62 4.24 -15.09
CA VAL A 26 8.09 3.14 -14.25
C VAL A 26 6.70 2.69 -14.65
N LEU A 27 5.87 3.57 -15.21
CA LEU A 27 4.50 3.26 -15.60
C LEU A 27 4.39 2.05 -16.55
N PRO A 28 5.24 1.89 -17.60
CA PRO A 28 5.17 0.72 -18.48
C PRO A 28 5.34 -0.62 -17.76
N HIS A 29 6.10 -0.65 -16.66
CA HIS A 29 6.28 -1.87 -15.87
C HIS A 29 5.01 -2.28 -15.12
N THR A 30 4.21 -1.32 -14.67
CA THR A 30 2.89 -1.56 -14.09
C THR A 30 1.89 -1.96 -15.17
N THR A 31 1.75 -1.15 -16.22
CA THR A 31 0.69 -1.35 -17.23
C THR A 31 0.85 -2.65 -18.01
N ARG A 32 2.05 -3.24 -18.03
CA ARG A 32 2.28 -4.57 -18.63
C ARG A 32 1.48 -5.68 -17.92
N HIS A 33 1.28 -5.57 -16.61
CA HIS A 33 0.71 -6.64 -15.79
C HIS A 33 -0.64 -6.30 -15.19
N PHE A 34 -0.86 -5.05 -14.79
CA PHE A 34 -2.02 -4.65 -14.01
C PHE A 34 -3.06 -3.90 -14.85
N ASP A 35 -4.34 -4.11 -14.53
CA ASP A 35 -5.48 -3.41 -15.14
C ASP A 35 -5.75 -2.08 -14.44
N ARG A 36 -5.72 -2.09 -13.11
CA ARG A 36 -5.92 -0.91 -12.26
C ARG A 36 -4.87 -0.86 -11.17
N ALA A 37 -4.63 0.33 -10.62
CA ALA A 37 -3.85 0.45 -9.39
C ALA A 37 -4.28 1.62 -8.53
N ILE A 38 -4.24 1.44 -7.20
CA ILE A 38 -4.36 2.55 -6.23
C ILE A 38 -3.08 3.35 -6.25
N ILE A 39 -3.17 4.60 -6.72
CA ILE A 39 -2.03 5.49 -6.86
C ILE A 39 -1.84 6.29 -5.59
N MET A 40 -0.70 6.09 -4.93
CA MET A 40 -0.36 6.75 -3.67
C MET A 40 -0.07 8.26 -3.87
N PRO A 41 -0.45 9.13 -2.90
CA PRO A 41 -0.52 10.57 -3.12
C PRO A 41 0.68 11.38 -2.57
N ASN A 42 1.72 10.70 -2.09
CA ASN A 42 2.92 11.28 -1.44
C ASN A 42 3.96 11.82 -2.46
N LEU A 43 3.48 12.62 -3.43
CA LEU A 43 4.33 13.45 -4.27
C LEU A 43 4.94 14.61 -3.46
N VAL A 44 5.82 15.38 -4.09
CA VAL A 44 6.34 16.65 -3.55
C VAL A 44 5.92 17.78 -4.48
N PRO A 45 4.94 18.63 -4.11
CA PRO A 45 4.09 18.54 -2.92
C PRO A 45 3.05 17.40 -2.99
N PRO A 46 2.45 16.99 -1.85
CA PRO A 46 1.48 15.90 -1.82
C PRO A 46 0.15 16.25 -2.50
N VAL A 47 -0.56 15.21 -2.96
CA VAL A 47 -1.87 15.31 -3.60
C VAL A 47 -2.95 15.40 -2.54
N VAL A 48 -3.25 16.61 -2.07
CA VAL A 48 -4.16 16.86 -0.92
C VAL A 48 -5.58 17.30 -1.29
N ARG A 49 -5.83 17.64 -2.56
CA ARG A 49 -7.10 18.20 -3.05
C ARG A 49 -7.55 17.57 -4.36
N ALA A 50 -8.83 17.71 -4.67
CA ALA A 50 -9.44 17.18 -5.90
C ALA A 50 -8.75 17.67 -7.19
N ASP A 51 -8.42 18.96 -7.27
CA ASP A 51 -7.71 19.53 -8.43
C ASP A 51 -6.28 18.96 -8.59
N HIS A 52 -5.58 18.70 -7.48
CA HIS A 52 -4.28 18.02 -7.50
C HIS A 52 -4.42 16.59 -8.04
N ALA A 53 -5.41 15.84 -7.57
CA ALA A 53 -5.65 14.45 -7.99
C ALA A 53 -5.99 14.39 -9.49
N ARG A 54 -6.83 15.31 -9.97
CA ARG A 54 -7.15 15.41 -11.40
C ARG A 54 -5.92 15.70 -12.25
N ALA A 55 -5.13 16.71 -11.87
CA ALA A 55 -3.92 17.07 -12.59
C ALA A 55 -2.90 15.92 -12.62
N TYR A 56 -2.76 15.18 -11.52
CA TYR A 56 -1.85 14.03 -11.46
C TYR A 56 -2.35 12.86 -12.31
N ARG A 57 -3.65 12.54 -12.23
CA ARG A 57 -4.28 11.53 -13.10
C ARG A 57 -4.05 11.84 -14.57
N ASP A 58 -4.26 13.09 -14.97
CA ASP A 58 -4.10 13.50 -16.37
C ASP A 58 -2.63 13.35 -16.83
N ARG A 59 -1.65 13.59 -15.95
CA ARG A 59 -0.23 13.29 -16.24
C ARG A 59 0.05 11.79 -16.38
N ILE A 60 -0.55 10.94 -15.54
CA ILE A 60 -0.40 9.48 -15.65
C ILE A 60 -0.99 8.99 -16.97
N LEU A 61 -2.20 9.45 -17.33
CA LEU A 61 -2.84 9.08 -18.59
C LEU A 61 -2.06 9.57 -19.81
N ALA A 62 -1.46 10.76 -19.74
CA ALA A 62 -0.60 11.28 -20.80
C ALA A 62 0.73 10.51 -20.96
N ALA A 63 1.24 9.91 -19.87
CA ALA A 63 2.45 9.09 -19.88
C ALA A 63 2.19 7.63 -20.29
N MET A 64 0.92 7.23 -20.43
CA MET A 64 0.54 5.85 -20.69
C MET A 64 1.00 5.39 -22.10
N PRO A 65 1.57 4.18 -22.24
CA PRO A 65 1.85 3.60 -23.56
C PRO A 65 0.59 3.53 -24.43
N ALA A 66 0.70 3.77 -25.73
CA ALA A 66 -0.45 3.90 -26.63
C ALA A 66 -1.34 2.65 -26.72
N ASP A 67 -0.78 1.47 -26.44
CA ASP A 67 -1.46 0.16 -26.45
C ASP A 67 -1.82 -0.34 -25.04
N ALA A 68 -1.49 0.42 -23.99
CA ALA A 68 -1.82 0.05 -22.63
C ALA A 68 -3.26 0.42 -22.29
N THR A 69 -3.99 -0.54 -21.71
CA THR A 69 -5.22 -0.31 -20.97
C THR A 69 -4.89 -0.34 -19.48
N PHE A 70 -4.97 0.81 -18.82
CA PHE A 70 -4.70 0.93 -17.39
C PHE A 70 -5.55 2.03 -16.77
N THR A 71 -6.12 1.76 -15.59
CA THR A 71 -6.92 2.74 -14.84
C THR A 71 -6.21 3.14 -13.54
N PRO A 72 -5.66 4.36 -13.46
CA PRO A 72 -5.14 4.88 -12.18
C PRO A 72 -6.30 5.24 -11.25
N LEU A 73 -6.38 4.55 -10.10
CA LEU A 73 -7.34 4.79 -9.03
C LEU A 73 -6.71 5.80 -8.05
N MET A 74 -7.08 7.07 -8.18
CA MET A 74 -6.40 8.14 -7.46
C MET A 74 -6.75 8.15 -5.97
N THR A 75 -5.85 8.69 -5.16
CA THR A 75 -6.08 8.92 -3.73
C THR A 75 -5.78 10.36 -3.34
N LEU A 76 -6.30 10.79 -2.18
CA LEU A 76 -5.84 12.00 -1.51
C LEU A 76 -4.93 11.65 -0.33
N TYR A 77 -3.94 12.50 -0.10
CA TYR A 77 -3.10 12.49 1.09
C TYR A 77 -3.88 13.16 2.24
N LEU A 78 -4.10 12.43 3.34
CA LEU A 78 -4.75 12.98 4.53
C LEU A 78 -3.82 13.93 5.29
N THR A 79 -4.31 15.13 5.58
CA THR A 79 -3.62 16.16 6.36
C THR A 79 -4.56 16.75 7.41
N GLU A 80 -4.02 17.47 8.40
CA GLU A 80 -4.84 18.20 9.39
C GLU A 80 -5.66 19.34 8.75
N ASP A 81 -5.29 19.78 7.54
CA ASP A 81 -5.99 20.82 6.77
C ASP A 81 -6.93 20.24 5.69
N THR A 82 -7.12 18.91 5.66
CA THR A 82 -7.98 18.27 4.66
C THR A 82 -9.42 18.76 4.81
N ASN A 83 -9.98 19.31 3.73
CA ASN A 83 -11.38 19.73 3.69
C ASN A 83 -12.29 18.52 3.44
N PRO A 84 -13.17 18.14 4.40
CA PRO A 84 -14.09 17.00 4.23
C PRO A 84 -15.01 17.11 3.01
N GLU A 85 -15.43 18.33 2.65
CA GLU A 85 -16.37 18.54 1.53
C GLU A 85 -15.67 18.39 0.16
N ASP A 86 -14.42 18.86 0.03
CA ASP A 86 -13.62 18.64 -1.19
C ASP A 86 -13.35 17.15 -1.40
N LEU A 87 -12.98 16.45 -0.33
CA LEU A 87 -12.77 15.00 -0.32
C LEU A 87 -14.05 14.25 -0.67
N ALA A 88 -15.18 14.58 -0.04
CA ALA A 88 -16.45 13.93 -0.31
C ALA A 88 -16.89 14.12 -1.76
N ALA A 89 -16.81 15.35 -2.28
CA ALA A 89 -17.12 15.65 -3.68
C ALA A 89 -16.21 14.87 -4.64
N ALA A 90 -14.91 14.78 -4.35
CA ALA A 90 -13.97 14.01 -5.15
C ALA A 90 -14.33 12.52 -5.18
N TYR A 91 -14.64 11.93 -4.02
CA TYR A 91 -15.02 10.52 -3.90
C TYR A 91 -16.34 10.22 -4.61
N THR A 92 -17.40 10.99 -4.35
CA THR A 92 -18.71 10.80 -4.99
C THR A 92 -18.66 10.97 -6.52
N SER A 93 -17.75 11.80 -7.03
CA SER A 93 -17.53 11.96 -8.48
C SER A 93 -16.78 10.78 -9.14
N GLY A 94 -16.24 9.85 -8.35
CA GLY A 94 -15.35 8.79 -8.81
C GLY A 94 -13.95 9.28 -9.19
N LEU A 95 -13.54 10.48 -8.77
CA LEU A 95 -12.20 11.01 -9.04
C LEU A 95 -11.14 10.32 -8.19
N ILE A 96 -11.47 10.05 -6.92
CA ILE A 96 -10.61 9.32 -6.00
C ILE A 96 -11.33 8.05 -5.55
N THR A 97 -10.55 7.02 -5.22
CA THR A 97 -11.04 5.73 -4.73
C THR A 97 -10.85 5.59 -3.22
N ALA A 98 -9.87 6.26 -2.64
CA ALA A 98 -9.55 6.20 -1.22
C ALA A 98 -8.77 7.42 -0.75
N VAL A 99 -8.54 7.50 0.55
CA VAL A 99 -7.67 8.50 1.18
C VAL A 99 -6.56 7.77 1.91
N LYS A 100 -5.32 8.23 1.74
CA LYS A 100 -4.13 7.63 2.36
C LYS A 100 -3.68 8.44 3.57
N LEU A 101 -3.66 7.78 4.71
CA LEU A 101 -3.05 8.25 5.94
C LEU A 101 -1.57 7.86 5.98
N TYR A 102 -0.73 8.85 6.26
CA TYR A 102 0.64 8.68 6.72
C TYR A 102 0.80 9.38 8.08
N PRO A 103 1.24 8.67 9.13
CA PRO A 103 1.75 9.33 10.33
C PRO A 103 2.95 10.21 9.96
N ALA A 104 3.02 11.41 10.53
CA ALA A 104 4.04 12.37 10.15
C ALA A 104 5.46 11.81 10.34
N GLY A 105 6.25 11.78 9.26
CA GLY A 105 7.62 11.28 9.26
C GLY A 105 7.78 9.75 9.19
N ALA A 106 6.70 8.99 9.01
CA ALA A 106 6.76 7.53 9.01
C ALA A 106 7.49 6.95 7.79
N THR A 107 7.45 7.63 6.65
CA THR A 107 8.05 7.15 5.40
C THR A 107 8.40 8.28 4.42
N THR A 108 8.85 7.93 3.21
CA THR A 108 9.18 8.85 2.12
C THR A 108 8.05 9.87 1.85
N ASN A 109 8.40 11.16 1.88
CA ASN A 109 7.50 12.31 1.68
C ASN A 109 6.32 12.40 2.66
N SER A 110 6.45 11.84 3.87
CA SER A 110 5.39 11.84 4.88
C SER A 110 5.43 13.02 5.86
N ALA A 111 6.29 14.03 5.65
CA ALA A 111 6.47 15.15 6.58
C ALA A 111 5.19 15.99 6.79
N SER A 112 4.28 15.99 5.81
CA SER A 112 2.95 16.62 5.86
C SER A 112 1.87 15.70 6.44
N GLY A 113 2.25 14.54 6.99
CA GLY A 113 1.36 13.56 7.61
C GLY A 113 0.60 14.07 8.82
N VAL A 114 -0.35 13.27 9.27
CA VAL A 114 -1.16 13.56 10.47
C VAL A 114 -0.26 13.39 11.71
N ARG A 115 -0.30 14.37 12.61
CA ARG A 115 0.34 14.28 13.93
C ARG A 115 -0.67 14.02 15.03
N ASP A 116 -1.81 14.71 14.95
CA ASP A 116 -2.90 14.60 15.91
C ASP A 116 -4.15 14.03 15.22
N PHE A 117 -4.51 12.80 15.60
CA PHE A 117 -5.66 12.09 15.04
C PHE A 117 -7.00 12.72 15.42
N GLU A 118 -7.07 13.47 16.54
CA GLU A 118 -8.30 14.16 16.92
C GLU A 118 -8.63 15.30 15.94
N LYS A 119 -7.61 15.96 15.39
CA LYS A 119 -7.83 17.03 14.40
C LYS A 119 -8.41 16.52 13.10
N VAL A 120 -8.14 15.28 12.71
CA VAL A 120 -8.69 14.67 11.50
C VAL A 120 -9.94 13.84 11.75
N ARG A 121 -10.39 13.70 13.01
CA ARG A 121 -11.59 12.91 13.37
C ARG A 121 -12.80 13.27 12.51
N HIS A 122 -13.07 14.56 12.35
CA HIS A 122 -14.19 15.04 11.54
C HIS A 122 -14.09 14.64 10.05
N VAL A 123 -12.88 14.53 9.50
CA VAL A 123 -12.64 14.02 8.14
C VAL A 123 -12.91 12.52 8.08
N LEU A 124 -12.45 11.78 9.09
CA LEU A 124 -12.63 10.31 9.17
C LEU A 124 -14.10 9.92 9.38
N GLU A 125 -14.85 10.69 10.16
CA GLU A 125 -16.30 10.54 10.30
C GLU A 125 -17.00 10.80 8.96
N LYS A 126 -16.59 11.83 8.21
CA LYS A 126 -17.11 12.07 6.86
C LYS A 126 -16.80 10.94 5.90
N MET A 127 -15.60 10.38 5.96
CA MET A 127 -15.21 9.21 5.17
C MET A 127 -16.08 8.00 5.48
N ALA A 128 -16.36 7.73 6.77
CA ALA A 128 -17.25 6.66 7.18
C ALA A 128 -18.69 6.88 6.67
N GLU A 129 -19.22 8.11 6.78
CA GLU A 129 -20.55 8.49 6.28
C GLU A 129 -20.73 8.19 4.78
N ILE A 130 -19.74 8.55 3.96
CA ILE A 130 -19.81 8.37 2.51
C ILE A 130 -19.28 7.01 2.04
N GLY A 131 -18.77 6.18 2.95
CA GLY A 131 -18.17 4.88 2.64
C GLY A 131 -16.82 4.96 1.91
N CYS A 132 -16.06 6.05 2.05
CA CYS A 132 -14.74 6.22 1.45
C CYS A 132 -13.67 5.46 2.27
N PRO A 133 -12.94 4.49 1.67
CA PRO A 133 -11.91 3.74 2.39
C PRO A 133 -10.73 4.60 2.85
N LEU A 134 -10.23 4.30 4.06
CA LEU A 134 -8.97 4.80 4.58
C LEU A 134 -7.85 3.77 4.37
N CYS A 135 -6.89 4.09 3.52
CA CYS A 135 -5.63 3.35 3.43
C CYS A 135 -4.68 3.85 4.51
N VAL A 136 -4.10 2.96 5.32
CA VAL A 136 -3.20 3.37 6.43
C VAL A 136 -1.79 2.83 6.25
N HIS A 137 -0.80 3.72 6.26
CA HIS A 137 0.58 3.32 6.57
C HIS A 137 0.71 3.21 8.10
N GLY A 138 0.63 1.99 8.62
CA GLY A 138 0.43 1.75 10.04
C GLY A 138 1.71 1.64 10.87
N GLU A 139 2.48 2.72 11.01
CA GLU A 139 3.64 2.78 11.92
C GLU A 139 3.59 4.06 12.78
N VAL A 140 3.85 3.93 14.10
CA VAL A 140 4.16 5.10 14.92
C VAL A 140 5.56 5.61 14.62
N THR A 141 5.83 6.89 14.88
CA THR A 141 7.11 7.54 14.55
C THR A 141 7.89 8.05 15.75
N HIS A 142 7.46 7.69 16.96
CA HIS A 142 8.13 8.13 18.18
C HIS A 142 9.56 7.57 18.26
N ASP A 143 10.49 8.40 18.71
CA ASP A 143 11.93 8.07 18.76
C ASP A 143 12.25 6.99 19.81
N ASP A 144 11.37 6.77 20.78
CA ASP A 144 11.48 5.75 21.82
C ASP A 144 10.93 4.37 21.41
N VAL A 145 10.30 4.26 20.23
CA VAL A 145 9.78 3.00 19.69
C VAL A 145 10.73 2.46 18.61
N ASP A 146 11.27 1.26 18.85
CA ASP A 146 12.14 0.56 17.91
C ASP A 146 11.44 0.34 16.56
N ILE A 147 12.17 0.53 15.46
CA ILE A 147 11.62 0.43 14.10
C ILE A 147 10.95 -0.92 13.81
N PHE A 148 11.37 -2.00 14.47
CA PHE A 148 10.75 -3.31 14.31
C PHE A 148 9.41 -3.45 15.06
N ASP A 149 9.12 -2.58 16.02
CA ASP A 149 7.92 -2.62 16.88
C ASP A 149 6.86 -1.57 16.49
N ARG A 150 7.20 -0.63 15.59
CA ARG A 150 6.33 0.49 15.19
C ARG A 150 4.97 0.09 14.65
N GLU A 151 4.89 -1.01 13.90
CA GLU A 151 3.63 -1.51 13.34
C GLU A 151 2.69 -2.03 14.44
N ALA A 152 3.23 -2.85 15.35
CA ALA A 152 2.45 -3.39 16.48
C ALA A 152 1.99 -2.26 17.41
N ALA A 153 2.87 -1.30 17.72
CA ALA A 153 2.53 -0.13 18.51
C ALA A 153 1.44 0.73 17.85
N PHE A 154 1.47 0.89 16.52
CA PHE A 154 0.41 1.61 15.79
C PHE A 154 -0.95 0.93 15.91
N ILE A 155 -0.99 -0.40 15.79
CA ILE A 155 -2.22 -1.17 15.95
C ILE A 155 -2.83 -0.90 17.32
N GLU A 156 -2.03 -1.04 18.39
CA GLU A 156 -2.48 -0.91 19.77
C GLU A 156 -2.90 0.53 20.13
N THR A 157 -2.07 1.51 19.75
CA THR A 157 -2.20 2.88 20.28
C THR A 157 -3.00 3.82 19.38
N VAL A 158 -3.15 3.49 18.09
CA VAL A 158 -3.80 4.37 17.11
C VAL A 158 -4.96 3.66 16.41
N LEU A 159 -4.67 2.56 15.70
CA LEU A 159 -5.65 1.99 14.77
C LEU A 159 -6.84 1.36 15.48
N ASP A 160 -6.59 0.55 16.51
CA ASP A 160 -7.67 -0.10 17.24
C ASP A 160 -8.58 0.89 17.98
N PRO A 161 -8.05 1.88 18.73
CA PRO A 161 -8.88 2.95 19.29
C PRO A 161 -9.67 3.73 18.24
N LEU A 162 -9.05 4.05 17.09
CA LEU A 162 -9.70 4.79 16.01
C LEU A 162 -10.88 4.00 15.42
N ARG A 163 -10.68 2.73 15.10
CA ARG A 163 -11.71 1.86 14.53
C ARG A 163 -12.85 1.57 15.51
N ARG A 164 -12.58 1.52 16.81
CA ARG A 164 -13.64 1.44 17.83
C ARG A 164 -14.46 2.72 17.91
N ALA A 165 -13.83 3.87 17.73
CA ALA A 165 -14.51 5.17 17.79
C ALA A 165 -15.34 5.46 16.52
N ILE A 166 -14.94 4.93 15.37
CA ILE A 166 -15.62 5.11 14.08
C ILE A 166 -15.79 3.73 13.41
N SER A 167 -16.71 2.91 13.93
CA SER A 167 -16.87 1.49 13.56
C SER A 167 -17.22 1.24 12.09
N GLU A 168 -17.85 2.21 11.46
CA GLU A 168 -18.29 2.20 10.07
C GLU A 168 -17.15 2.56 9.10
N LEU A 169 -16.02 3.08 9.61
CA LEU A 169 -14.88 3.41 8.79
C LEU A 169 -14.25 2.15 8.20
N ARG A 170 -14.25 2.09 6.88
CA ARG A 170 -13.59 1.04 6.12
C ARG A 170 -12.10 1.33 6.05
N VAL A 171 -11.27 0.36 6.43
CA VAL A 171 -9.82 0.53 6.53
C VAL A 171 -9.09 -0.55 5.73
N VAL A 172 -8.05 -0.14 5.03
CA VAL A 172 -7.02 -1.04 4.49
C VAL A 172 -5.72 -0.80 5.24
N MET A 173 -5.26 -1.80 5.99
CA MET A 173 -3.91 -1.82 6.53
C MET A 173 -2.94 -2.07 5.39
N GLU A 174 -2.26 -1.02 4.96
CA GLU A 174 -1.34 -1.16 3.86
C GLU A 174 -0.11 -1.96 4.28
N HIS A 175 0.46 -2.71 3.33
CA HIS A 175 1.77 -3.36 3.38
C HIS A 175 2.13 -3.91 4.77
N ILE A 176 1.26 -4.74 5.35
CA ILE A 176 1.48 -5.31 6.69
C ILE A 176 2.77 -6.16 6.69
N THR A 177 3.54 -6.08 7.77
CA THR A 177 4.85 -6.72 7.85
C THR A 177 5.02 -7.65 9.05
N THR A 178 4.05 -7.65 9.96
CA THR A 178 4.09 -8.41 11.21
C THR A 178 2.97 -9.46 11.27
N LYS A 179 3.25 -10.55 11.99
CA LYS A 179 2.24 -11.47 12.50
C LYS A 179 1.13 -10.74 13.28
N ASN A 180 1.47 -9.70 14.03
CA ASN A 180 0.49 -8.87 14.74
C ASN A 180 -0.49 -8.19 13.77
N GLY A 181 0.00 -7.66 12.65
CA GLY A 181 -0.83 -7.09 11.58
C GLY A 181 -1.74 -8.13 10.94
N VAL A 182 -1.24 -9.34 10.68
CA VAL A 182 -2.04 -10.48 10.19
C VAL A 182 -3.15 -10.84 11.18
N ASP A 183 -2.79 -11.07 12.45
CA ASP A 183 -3.74 -11.45 13.50
C ASP A 183 -4.82 -10.38 13.71
N TYR A 184 -4.44 -9.10 13.65
CA TYR A 184 -5.37 -8.00 13.77
C TYR A 184 -6.33 -7.90 12.58
N ALA A 185 -5.84 -8.05 11.35
CA ALA A 185 -6.68 -8.11 10.15
C ALA A 185 -7.68 -9.28 10.22
N LEU A 186 -7.22 -10.45 10.69
CA LEU A 186 -8.07 -11.64 10.91
C LEU A 186 -9.15 -11.43 11.98
N ALA A 187 -8.93 -10.56 12.95
CA ALA A 187 -9.91 -10.21 13.98
C ALA A 187 -10.82 -9.02 13.60
N GLY A 188 -10.51 -8.31 12.51
CA GLY A 188 -11.07 -6.98 12.23
C GLY A 188 -12.46 -6.90 11.61
N GLY A 189 -13.04 -8.03 11.16
CA GLY A 189 -14.35 -8.05 10.49
C GLY A 189 -14.36 -7.40 9.10
N ASP A 190 -15.55 -7.18 8.55
CA ASP A 190 -15.77 -6.83 7.13
C ASP A 190 -15.25 -5.44 6.74
N ASN A 191 -15.08 -4.53 7.70
CA ASN A 191 -14.58 -3.18 7.47
C ASN A 191 -13.04 -3.07 7.56
N LEU A 192 -12.32 -4.18 7.70
CA LEU A 192 -10.86 -4.21 7.71
C LEU A 192 -10.31 -5.19 6.68
N ALA A 193 -9.44 -4.70 5.83
CA ALA A 193 -8.60 -5.49 4.94
C ALA A 193 -7.12 -5.14 5.11
N ALA A 194 -6.24 -5.90 4.48
CA ALA A 194 -4.81 -5.62 4.45
C ALA A 194 -4.21 -5.92 3.08
N THR A 195 -3.31 -5.06 2.63
CA THR A 195 -2.43 -5.37 1.49
C THR A 195 -1.14 -6.02 1.98
N ILE A 196 -0.65 -6.99 1.21
CA ILE A 196 0.66 -7.61 1.45
C ILE A 196 1.52 -7.40 0.21
N THR A 197 2.75 -6.94 0.42
CA THR A 197 3.67 -6.65 -0.69
C THR A 197 4.32 -7.91 -1.23
N THR A 198 4.78 -7.84 -2.48
CA THR A 198 5.60 -8.88 -3.08
C THR A 198 6.90 -9.11 -2.30
N HIS A 199 7.54 -8.03 -1.85
CA HIS A 199 8.85 -8.14 -1.22
C HIS A 199 8.74 -8.69 0.21
N HIS A 200 7.76 -8.29 1.02
CA HIS A 200 7.58 -8.83 2.38
C HIS A 200 7.18 -10.31 2.42
N LEU A 201 6.70 -10.88 1.32
CA LEU A 201 6.50 -12.34 1.18
C LEU A 201 7.83 -13.10 0.98
N ILE A 202 8.87 -12.42 0.50
CA ILE A 202 10.16 -13.04 0.11
C ILE A 202 11.25 -12.73 1.12
N ILE A 203 11.36 -11.47 1.54
CA ILE A 203 12.44 -11.01 2.40
C ILE A 203 12.03 -10.96 3.87
N ASN A 204 12.88 -11.49 4.72
CA ASN A 204 12.99 -11.11 6.13
C ASN A 204 14.24 -10.20 6.34
N ARG A 205 14.41 -9.64 7.54
CA ARG A 205 15.49 -8.71 7.87
C ARG A 205 16.91 -9.25 7.66
N ASN A 206 17.13 -10.56 7.61
CA ASN A 206 18.45 -11.11 7.30
C ASN A 206 18.89 -10.78 5.87
N HIS A 207 17.95 -10.70 4.92
CA HIS A 207 18.26 -10.30 3.55
C HIS A 207 18.82 -8.87 3.52
N ILE A 208 18.33 -8.00 4.40
CA ILE A 208 18.80 -6.62 4.52
C ILE A 208 20.21 -6.57 5.16
N LEU A 209 20.46 -7.35 6.21
CA LEU A 209 21.58 -7.10 7.14
C LEU A 209 22.73 -8.13 7.10
N VAL A 210 22.46 -9.40 6.76
CA VAL A 210 23.49 -10.46 6.85
C VAL A 210 24.49 -10.34 5.70
N GLY A 211 25.78 -10.35 6.03
CA GLY A 211 26.88 -10.24 5.04
C GLY A 211 27.10 -8.83 4.49
N GLY A 212 26.36 -7.84 4.99
CA GLY A 212 26.42 -6.46 4.55
C GLY A 212 25.03 -5.85 4.37
N ILE A 213 24.95 -4.53 4.54
CA ILE A 213 23.71 -3.75 4.36
C ILE A 213 23.37 -3.73 2.87
N LYS A 214 22.18 -4.21 2.52
CA LYS A 214 21.64 -4.23 1.15
C LYS A 214 20.52 -3.20 1.02
N PRO A 215 20.81 -1.95 0.65
CA PRO A 215 19.84 -0.85 0.71
C PRO A 215 18.65 -1.06 -0.24
N HIS A 216 18.80 -1.82 -1.31
CA HIS A 216 17.71 -2.16 -2.24
C HIS A 216 16.58 -2.97 -1.60
N TYR A 217 16.82 -3.62 -0.46
CA TYR A 217 15.79 -4.30 0.35
C TYR A 217 15.25 -3.45 1.51
N TYR A 218 15.78 -2.25 1.71
CA TYR A 218 15.27 -1.33 2.72
C TYR A 218 14.01 -0.62 2.22
N CYS A 219 12.90 -0.88 2.90
CA CYS A 219 11.58 -0.27 2.72
C CYS A 219 10.93 -0.01 4.09
N LEU A 220 9.77 0.67 4.09
CA LEU A 220 8.99 0.96 5.29
C LEU A 220 7.55 0.50 5.07
N PRO A 221 6.97 -0.31 5.96
CA PRO A 221 7.57 -0.83 7.19
C PRO A 221 8.73 -1.80 6.92
N VAL A 222 9.75 -1.79 7.79
CA VAL A 222 10.96 -2.60 7.57
C VAL A 222 10.63 -4.10 7.57
N ALA A 223 11.27 -4.88 6.69
CA ALA A 223 11.11 -6.34 6.75
C ALA A 223 11.50 -6.87 8.14
N LYS A 224 10.69 -7.77 8.69
CA LYS A 224 10.80 -8.21 10.09
C LYS A 224 11.52 -9.56 10.20
N ARG A 225 11.42 -10.22 11.35
CA ARG A 225 11.93 -11.61 11.57
C ARG A 225 11.19 -12.61 10.69
N GLU A 226 11.79 -13.79 10.49
CA GLU A 226 11.24 -14.85 9.62
C GLU A 226 9.84 -15.30 10.03
N GLU A 227 9.54 -15.36 11.33
CA GLU A 227 8.20 -15.71 11.83
C GLU A 227 7.09 -14.79 11.28
N HIS A 228 7.40 -13.51 11.07
CA HIS A 228 6.44 -12.58 10.51
C HIS A 228 6.31 -12.78 9.00
N ARG A 229 7.42 -13.02 8.27
CA ARG A 229 7.38 -13.34 6.84
C ARG A 229 6.53 -14.59 6.59
N GLN A 230 6.68 -15.63 7.42
CA GLN A 230 5.88 -16.86 7.35
C GLN A 230 4.38 -16.57 7.56
N ALA A 231 4.04 -15.77 8.59
CA ALA A 231 2.65 -15.37 8.82
C ALA A 231 2.04 -14.59 7.63
N LEU A 232 2.84 -13.75 6.94
CA LEU A 232 2.39 -13.05 5.74
C LEU A 232 2.15 -14.00 4.57
N VAL A 233 3.02 -14.99 4.37
CA VAL A 233 2.82 -16.03 3.35
C VAL A 233 1.56 -16.81 3.65
N GLU A 234 1.40 -17.31 4.88
CA GLU A 234 0.19 -18.03 5.30
C GLU A 234 -1.07 -17.20 5.06
N ALA A 235 -1.06 -15.91 5.38
CA ALA A 235 -2.18 -15.01 5.13
C ALA A 235 -2.47 -14.84 3.64
N ALA A 236 -1.46 -14.52 2.82
CA ALA A 236 -1.62 -14.30 1.39
C ALA A 236 -2.11 -15.56 0.64
N THR A 237 -1.70 -16.74 1.10
CA THR A 237 -2.05 -18.03 0.47
C THR A 237 -3.25 -18.73 1.13
N SER A 238 -3.92 -18.10 2.08
CA SER A 238 -5.03 -18.71 2.85
C SER A 238 -6.35 -18.80 2.08
N GLY A 239 -6.53 -17.97 1.05
CA GLY A 239 -7.83 -17.75 0.41
C GLY A 239 -8.78 -16.81 1.17
N ASP A 240 -8.33 -16.21 2.28
CA ASP A 240 -9.12 -15.23 3.03
C ASP A 240 -9.26 -13.91 2.23
N ALA A 241 -10.50 -13.46 2.07
CA ALA A 241 -10.86 -12.31 1.23
C ALA A 241 -10.28 -10.97 1.72
N ARG A 242 -9.82 -10.90 2.97
CA ARG A 242 -9.28 -9.66 3.56
C ARG A 242 -7.86 -9.35 3.12
N PHE A 243 -7.13 -10.33 2.60
CA PHE A 243 -5.77 -10.14 2.13
C PHE A 243 -5.73 -10.05 0.60
N PHE A 244 -5.10 -9.01 0.08
CA PHE A 244 -4.93 -8.83 -1.35
C PHE A 244 -3.63 -8.12 -1.71
N LEU A 245 -3.29 -8.17 -2.99
CA LEU A 245 -2.06 -7.62 -3.52
C LEU A 245 -2.01 -6.09 -3.40
N GLY A 246 -0.99 -5.56 -2.73
CA GLY A 246 -0.55 -4.18 -2.90
C GLY A 246 0.95 -4.17 -2.95
N THR A 247 1.55 -3.81 -4.09
CA THR A 247 2.98 -4.07 -4.31
C THR A 247 3.88 -3.19 -3.45
N ASP A 248 3.38 -2.01 -3.09
CA ASP A 248 4.19 -0.89 -2.59
C ASP A 248 5.44 -0.68 -3.47
N SER A 249 5.28 -0.87 -4.78
CA SER A 249 6.37 -0.66 -5.72
C SER A 249 6.75 0.82 -5.69
N ALA A 250 7.90 1.10 -5.07
CA ALA A 250 8.35 2.42 -4.67
C ALA A 250 9.73 2.71 -5.29
N PRO A 251 9.78 3.21 -6.53
CA PRO A 251 11.03 3.45 -7.24
C PRO A 251 11.80 4.64 -6.65
N HIS A 252 13.12 4.49 -6.64
CA HIS A 252 14.14 5.48 -6.30
C HIS A 252 15.31 5.31 -7.26
N LEU A 253 16.10 6.36 -7.48
CA LEU A 253 17.34 6.24 -8.24
C LEU A 253 18.37 5.45 -7.42
N ASP A 254 19.26 4.72 -8.11
CA ASP A 254 20.31 3.94 -7.43
C ASP A 254 21.14 4.80 -6.49
N GLN A 255 21.50 6.02 -6.90
CA GLN A 255 22.26 6.96 -6.06
C GLN A 255 21.52 7.35 -4.77
N ASP A 256 20.18 7.33 -4.77
CA ASP A 256 19.37 7.67 -3.59
C ASP A 256 19.25 6.46 -2.65
N LYS A 257 19.33 5.24 -3.20
CA LYS A 257 19.40 3.97 -2.43
C LYS A 257 20.80 3.74 -1.86
N GLU A 258 21.84 3.97 -2.67
CA GLU A 258 23.25 3.71 -2.38
C GLU A 258 23.95 4.97 -1.85
N SER A 259 23.36 5.57 -0.82
CA SER A 259 23.86 6.79 -0.17
C SER A 259 24.12 6.59 1.32
N ALA A 260 24.65 7.63 1.98
CA ALA A 260 24.79 7.65 3.44
C ALA A 260 23.42 7.59 4.18
N CYS A 261 22.32 7.90 3.49
CA CYS A 261 20.96 7.85 4.00
C CYS A 261 20.02 7.29 2.93
N GLY A 262 20.14 5.99 2.65
CA GLY A 262 19.40 5.32 1.58
C GLY A 262 17.88 5.47 1.72
N CYS A 263 17.20 5.87 0.64
CA CYS A 263 15.74 5.98 0.63
C CYS A 263 15.05 4.62 0.83
N ALA A 264 13.91 4.64 1.53
CA ALA A 264 13.08 3.47 1.74
C ALA A 264 12.15 3.22 0.54
N GLY A 265 12.19 2.00 -0.01
CA GLY A 265 11.31 1.57 -1.10
C GLY A 265 11.93 0.47 -1.97
N CYS A 266 11.10 -0.45 -2.45
CA CYS A 266 11.48 -1.52 -3.35
C CYS A 266 10.75 -1.34 -4.69
N PHE A 267 11.46 -1.33 -5.81
CA PHE A 267 10.83 -1.29 -7.14
C PHE A 267 10.50 -2.72 -7.61
N THR A 268 9.28 -3.18 -7.36
CA THR A 268 8.87 -4.58 -7.59
C THR A 268 7.91 -4.76 -8.77
N ALA A 269 7.27 -3.70 -9.27
CA ALA A 269 6.31 -3.77 -10.37
C ALA A 269 6.74 -4.64 -11.57
N PRO A 270 8.02 -4.62 -12.04
CA PRO A 270 8.43 -5.44 -13.18
C PRO A 270 8.33 -6.95 -12.98
N ASN A 271 8.41 -7.42 -11.73
CA ASN A 271 8.58 -8.84 -11.41
C ASN A 271 7.49 -9.41 -10.49
N THR A 272 6.54 -8.58 -10.04
CA THR A 272 5.51 -8.97 -9.05
C THR A 272 4.82 -10.28 -9.39
N MET A 273 4.25 -10.42 -10.59
CA MET A 273 3.43 -11.60 -10.90
C MET A 273 4.25 -12.90 -10.95
N SER A 274 5.49 -12.85 -11.45
CA SER A 274 6.40 -14.01 -11.44
C SER A 274 6.81 -14.39 -10.03
N LEU A 275 7.07 -13.38 -9.18
CA LEU A 275 7.44 -13.59 -7.79
C LEU A 275 6.29 -14.16 -6.96
N LEU A 276 5.07 -13.67 -7.14
CA LEU A 276 3.88 -14.22 -6.49
C LEU A 276 3.59 -15.64 -6.94
N ALA A 277 3.71 -15.95 -8.24
CA ALA A 277 3.57 -17.32 -8.72
C ALA A 277 4.54 -18.28 -8.02
N HIS A 278 5.81 -17.87 -7.86
CA HIS A 278 6.80 -18.66 -7.14
C HIS A 278 6.44 -18.86 -5.65
N VAL A 279 6.06 -17.78 -4.93
CA VAL A 279 5.67 -17.86 -3.51
C VAL A 279 4.45 -18.78 -3.32
N PHE A 280 3.43 -18.66 -4.16
CA PHE A 280 2.22 -19.47 -4.06
C PHE A 280 2.45 -20.93 -4.49
N GLU A 281 3.37 -21.19 -5.43
CA GLU A 281 3.80 -22.55 -5.79
C GLU A 281 4.55 -23.23 -4.64
N ASP A 282 5.51 -22.53 -4.02
CA ASP A 282 6.26 -23.04 -2.88
C ASP A 282 5.36 -23.34 -1.65
N ALA A 283 4.29 -22.56 -1.48
CA ALA A 283 3.28 -22.77 -0.46
C ALA A 283 2.24 -23.88 -0.82
N GLY A 284 2.30 -24.44 -2.03
CA GLY A 284 1.33 -25.42 -2.51
C GLY A 284 -0.08 -24.86 -2.72
N ALA A 285 -0.21 -23.56 -3.00
CA ALA A 285 -1.45 -22.80 -3.01
C ALA A 285 -1.63 -21.94 -4.28
N LEU A 286 -1.09 -22.38 -5.43
CA LEU A 286 -1.21 -21.66 -6.72
C LEU A 286 -2.65 -21.34 -7.10
N ASP A 287 -3.62 -22.16 -6.69
CA ASP A 287 -5.05 -21.96 -6.88
C ASP A 287 -5.59 -20.70 -6.19
N GLN A 288 -4.94 -20.26 -5.10
CA GLN A 288 -5.32 -19.06 -4.34
C GLN A 288 -4.76 -17.76 -4.94
N LEU A 289 -3.80 -17.83 -5.88
CA LEU A 289 -3.20 -16.64 -6.47
C LEU A 289 -4.22 -15.76 -7.20
N ARG A 290 -5.24 -16.39 -7.80
CA ARG A 290 -6.34 -15.68 -8.46
C ARG A 290 -7.10 -14.79 -7.47
N ALA A 291 -7.48 -15.34 -6.31
CA ALA A 291 -8.23 -14.59 -5.31
C ALA A 291 -7.41 -13.40 -4.80
N PHE A 292 -6.17 -13.65 -4.40
CA PHE A 292 -5.27 -12.64 -3.83
C PHE A 292 -4.93 -11.49 -4.79
N ALA A 293 -4.63 -11.80 -6.06
CA ALA A 293 -4.17 -10.80 -7.02
C ALA A 293 -5.29 -10.17 -7.86
N CYS A 294 -6.46 -10.81 -7.98
CA CYS A 294 -7.47 -10.43 -8.98
C CYS A 294 -8.88 -10.21 -8.42
N GLU A 295 -9.25 -10.75 -7.24
CA GLU A 295 -10.67 -10.80 -6.82
C GLU A 295 -10.93 -10.13 -5.47
N ASN A 296 -10.05 -10.34 -4.50
CA ASN A 296 -10.23 -9.85 -3.13
C ASN A 296 -10.21 -8.31 -3.05
N GLY A 297 -9.25 -7.67 -3.70
CA GLY A 297 -9.15 -6.21 -3.74
C GLY A 297 -10.36 -5.54 -4.40
N PRO A 298 -10.78 -5.94 -5.62
CA PRO A 298 -12.01 -5.43 -6.22
C PRO A 298 -13.24 -5.64 -5.32
N ALA A 299 -13.38 -6.83 -4.71
CA ALA A 299 -14.49 -7.12 -3.82
C ALA A 299 -14.53 -6.18 -2.60
N PHE A 300 -13.36 -5.81 -2.06
CA PHE A 300 -13.30 -4.79 -1.03
C PHE A 300 -13.66 -3.42 -1.61
N TYR A 301 -12.97 -2.92 -2.64
CA TYR A 301 -13.15 -1.53 -3.09
C TYR A 301 -14.51 -1.24 -3.75
N GLY A 302 -15.28 -2.26 -4.15
CA GLY A 302 -16.58 -2.12 -4.82
C GLY A 302 -16.48 -1.93 -6.32
#